data_AF-A0A6N9TVB5-F1
#
_entry.id   AF-A0A6N9TVB5-F1
#
_cell.length_a   1.000
_cell.length_b   1.000
_cell.length_c   1.000
_cell.angle_alpha   90.00
_cell.angle_beta   90.00
_cell.angle_gamma   90.00
#
_symmetry.space_group_name_H-M   'P 1'
#
loop_
_entity.id
_entity.type
_entity.pdbx_description
1 polymer ?
#
loop_
_entity_poly.entity_id
_entity_poly.type
_entity_poly.pdbx_seq_one_letter_code
_entity_poly.pdbx_strand_id
1 'polypeptide(L)'
;MTASQELKKKTQSVRDAKRGATRSNSGRQGMFIRLDPDDKQRAEYWADKRGFSSLNEYVAEAVVEKIRRENLDYDLPTLEIARLNELVDQVAALAKNSANLERVVTTGFDSLIGLTRGDNYLLDDEDGEFV
;
A
#
# COMPACT_ATOMS: atom_id res chain seq x y z
N MET A 1 21.96 -52.42 47.10
CA MET A 1 21.83 -51.37 46.06
C MET A 1 20.45 -50.75 46.17
N THR A 2 20.25 -49.64 46.91
CA THR A 2 19.05 -48.77 46.84
C THR A 2 19.12 -47.68 47.92
N ALA A 3 18.38 -46.57 47.75
CA ALA A 3 18.34 -45.35 48.55
C ALA A 3 19.33 -44.23 48.18
N SER A 4 20.66 -44.41 48.28
CA SER A 4 21.61 -43.29 48.07
C SER A 4 21.76 -42.86 46.60
N GLN A 5 21.47 -43.75 45.64
CA GLN A 5 21.52 -43.44 44.21
C GLN A 5 20.26 -42.71 43.71
N GLU A 6 19.09 -42.93 44.34
CA GLU A 6 17.85 -42.25 43.96
C GLU A 6 17.82 -40.78 44.41
N LEU A 7 18.38 -40.50 45.60
CA LEU A 7 18.50 -39.13 46.12
C LEU A 7 19.43 -38.25 45.27
N LYS A 8 20.53 -38.81 44.74
CA LYS A 8 21.43 -38.11 43.79
C LYS A 8 20.77 -37.86 42.43
N LYS A 9 20.00 -38.83 41.93
CA LYS A 9 19.27 -38.69 40.65
C LYS A 9 18.18 -37.61 40.73
N LYS A 10 17.50 -37.52 41.87
CA LYS A 10 16.47 -36.49 42.12
C LYS A 10 17.05 -35.09 42.33
N THR A 11 18.23 -34.97 42.94
CA THR A 11 18.92 -33.66 43.08
C THR A 11 19.65 -33.20 41.83
N GLN A 12 20.14 -34.11 40.97
CA GLN A 12 20.65 -33.75 39.63
C GLN A 12 19.51 -33.33 38.69
N SER A 13 18.40 -34.07 38.67
CA SER A 13 17.21 -33.72 37.87
C SER A 13 16.65 -32.31 38.19
N VAL A 14 16.64 -31.90 39.46
CA VAL A 14 16.16 -30.57 39.86
C VAL A 14 17.19 -29.46 39.55
N ARG A 15 18.49 -29.77 39.50
CA ARG A 15 19.55 -28.81 39.09
C ARG A 15 19.62 -28.65 37.58
N ASP A 16 19.37 -29.71 36.82
CA ASP A 16 19.36 -29.69 35.36
C ASP A 16 18.06 -29.07 34.81
N ALA A 17 16.92 -29.24 35.51
CA ALA A 17 15.67 -28.55 35.17
C ALA A 17 15.73 -27.02 35.34
N LYS A 18 16.70 -26.50 36.12
CA LYS A 18 16.89 -25.05 36.32
C LYS A 18 17.85 -24.39 35.31
N ARG A 19 18.49 -25.19 34.44
CA ARG A 19 19.43 -24.71 33.40
C ARG A 19 18.79 -24.54 32.01
N GLY A 20 17.55 -24.99 31.83
CA GLY A 20 16.80 -24.89 30.57
C GLY A 20 15.89 -23.67 30.43
N ALA A 21 16.00 -22.68 31.32
CA ALA A 21 15.39 -21.37 31.06
C ALA A 21 16.29 -20.65 30.06
N THR A 22 16.14 -21.00 28.77
CA THR A 22 16.59 -20.17 27.65
C THR A 22 15.94 -18.81 27.86
N ARG A 23 16.66 -17.90 28.52
CA ARG A 23 16.35 -16.48 28.48
C ARG A 23 16.47 -16.12 27.01
N SER A 24 15.34 -16.13 26.28
CA SER A 24 15.28 -15.47 25.00
C SER A 24 15.72 -14.04 25.29
N ASN A 25 16.93 -13.71 24.87
CA ASN A 25 17.48 -12.38 25.06
C ASN A 25 16.70 -11.47 24.11
N SER A 26 15.48 -11.08 24.49
CA SER A 26 14.69 -10.05 23.82
C SER A 26 15.27 -8.65 24.12
N GLY A 27 16.58 -8.60 24.33
CA GLY A 27 17.33 -7.37 24.47
C GLY A 27 17.50 -6.77 23.10
N ARG A 28 17.10 -5.51 22.95
CA ARG A 28 17.39 -4.69 21.76
C ARG A 28 18.90 -4.81 21.49
N GLN A 29 19.27 -5.30 20.32
CA GLN A 29 20.68 -5.43 19.93
C GLN A 29 21.22 -4.05 19.58
N GLY A 30 22.31 -3.64 20.22
CA GLY A 30 22.99 -2.39 19.90
C GLY A 30 23.69 -2.50 18.55
N MET A 31 23.49 -1.52 17.69
CA MET A 31 24.18 -1.39 16.39
C MET A 31 24.92 -0.06 16.35
N PHE A 32 26.21 -0.10 16.00
CA PHE A 32 26.99 1.12 15.76
C PHE A 32 26.84 1.52 14.29
N ILE A 33 26.24 2.68 14.04
CA ILE A 33 25.98 3.20 12.70
C ILE A 33 26.88 4.41 12.47
N ARG A 34 27.54 4.46 11.32
CA ARG A 34 28.29 5.64 10.88
C ARG A 34 27.36 6.46 9.99
N LEU A 35 27.10 7.68 10.40
CA LEU A 35 26.33 8.67 9.65
C LEU A 35 27.28 9.78 9.22
N ASP A 36 26.99 10.38 8.06
CA ASP A 36 27.61 11.66 7.69
C ASP A 36 27.25 12.73 8.75
N PRO A 37 28.16 13.66 9.08
CA PRO A 37 27.87 14.71 10.06
C PRO A 37 26.60 15.51 9.76
N ASP A 38 26.29 15.76 8.49
CA ASP A 38 25.09 16.53 8.11
C ASP A 38 23.81 15.70 8.33
N ASP A 39 23.86 14.42 7.96
CA ASP A 39 22.75 13.49 8.17
C ASP A 39 22.50 13.21 9.65
N LYS A 40 23.56 13.19 10.47
CA LYS A 40 23.44 13.08 11.92
C LYS A 40 22.68 14.27 12.50
N GLN A 41 23.04 15.50 12.13
CA GLN A 41 22.32 16.71 12.59
C GLN A 41 20.85 16.70 12.14
N ARG A 42 20.58 16.31 10.89
CA ARG A 42 19.21 16.18 10.39
C ARG A 42 18.42 15.12 11.16
N ALA A 43 19.05 14.00 11.46
CA ALA A 43 18.40 12.92 12.20
C ALA A 43 18.11 13.34 13.66
N GLU A 44 19.00 14.10 14.30
CA GLU A 44 18.73 14.72 15.62
C GLU A 44 17.55 15.70 15.55
N TYR A 45 17.54 16.60 14.56
CA TYR A 45 16.44 17.55 14.35
C TYR A 45 15.08 16.85 14.16
N TRP A 46 15.03 15.79 13.34
CA TRP A 46 13.79 15.06 13.11
C TRP A 46 13.39 14.16 14.28
N ALA A 47 14.36 13.63 15.04
CA ALA A 47 14.10 12.91 16.28
C ALA A 47 13.39 13.83 17.29
N ASP A 48 13.91 15.04 17.49
CA ASP A 48 13.31 16.04 18.39
C ASP A 48 11.92 16.47 17.91
N LYS A 49 11.78 16.76 16.62
CA LYS A 49 10.50 17.20 16.03
C LYS A 49 9.40 16.15 16.12
N ARG A 50 9.75 14.86 16.08
CA ARG A 50 8.80 13.74 16.20
C ARG A 50 8.65 13.23 17.63
N GLY A 51 9.36 13.81 18.60
CA GLY A 51 9.24 13.49 20.02
C GLY A 51 9.91 12.18 20.45
N PHE A 52 10.93 11.72 19.71
CA PHE A 52 11.69 10.53 20.10
C PHE A 52 12.65 10.85 21.25
N SER A 53 12.76 9.92 22.21
CA SER A 53 13.61 10.06 23.40
C SER A 53 15.11 10.06 23.08
N SER A 54 15.50 9.47 21.95
CA SER A 54 16.89 9.39 21.52
C SER A 54 17.03 9.22 20.01
N LEU A 55 18.15 9.67 19.46
CA LEU A 55 18.52 9.44 18.07
C LEU A 55 18.52 7.94 17.71
N ASN A 56 18.97 7.08 18.62
CA ASN A 56 19.01 5.64 18.39
C ASN A 56 17.60 5.03 18.22
N GLU A 57 16.61 5.55 18.95
CA GLU A 57 15.22 5.13 18.83
C GLU A 57 14.63 5.58 17.50
N TYR A 58 14.91 6.82 17.09
CA TYR A 58 14.52 7.34 15.78
C TYR A 58 15.12 6.52 14.64
N VAL A 59 16.40 6.18 14.72
CA VAL A 59 17.09 5.36 13.70
C VAL A 59 16.56 3.93 13.68
N ALA A 60 16.26 3.34 14.84
CA ALA A 60 15.64 2.01 14.89
C ALA A 60 14.26 1.99 14.21
N GLU A 61 13.41 2.99 14.46
CA GLU A 61 12.10 3.10 13.81
C GLU A 61 12.24 3.35 12.30
N ALA A 62 13.19 4.21 11.89
CA ALA A 62 13.45 4.48 10.47
C ALA A 62 13.91 3.22 9.70
N VAL A 63 14.70 2.35 10.34
CA VAL A 63 15.09 1.06 9.76
C VAL A 63 13.87 0.14 9.60
N VAL A 64 13.01 0.05 10.60
CA VAL A 64 11.76 -0.74 10.52
C VAL A 64 10.86 -0.20 9.42
N GLU A 65 10.69 1.12 9.35
CA GLU A 65 9.93 1.77 8.28
C GLU A 65 10.53 1.37 6.94
N LYS A 66 11.84 1.54 6.72
CA LYS A 66 12.53 1.18 5.47
C LYS A 66 12.38 -0.30 5.10
N ILE A 67 12.38 -1.21 6.07
CA ILE A 67 12.14 -2.64 5.82
C ILE A 67 10.69 -2.87 5.38
N ARG A 68 9.69 -2.24 6.02
CA ARG A 68 8.30 -2.29 5.54
C ARG A 68 8.16 -1.76 4.12
N ARG A 69 8.88 -0.66 3.84
CA ARG A 69 8.95 -0.05 2.50
C ARG A 69 9.46 -1.03 1.44
N GLU A 70 10.52 -1.76 1.75
CA GLU A 70 11.13 -2.74 0.85
C GLU A 70 10.30 -4.01 0.70
N ASN A 71 9.56 -4.40 1.74
CA ASN A 71 8.62 -5.53 1.70
C ASN A 71 7.34 -5.21 0.91
N LEU A 72 7.22 -4.01 0.32
CA LEU A 72 6.02 -3.51 -0.36
C LEU A 72 4.76 -3.52 0.53
N ASP A 73 4.94 -3.68 1.85
CA ASP A 73 3.90 -3.69 2.87
C ASP A 73 3.70 -2.25 3.36
N TYR A 74 3.19 -1.43 2.44
CA TYR A 74 2.80 -0.06 2.73
C TYR A 74 1.29 0.00 2.95
N ASP A 75 0.88 0.45 4.14
CA ASP A 75 -0.42 1.07 4.29
C ASP A 75 -0.43 2.34 3.44
N LEU A 76 -1.05 2.27 2.25
CA LEU A 76 -1.38 3.46 1.48
C LEU A 76 -2.27 4.35 2.37
N PRO A 77 -1.86 5.60 2.68
CA PRO A 77 -2.72 6.57 3.31
C PRO A 77 -4.06 6.62 2.59
N THR A 78 -5.16 6.70 3.34
CA THR A 78 -6.53 6.76 2.79
C THR A 78 -6.69 7.83 1.70
N LEU A 79 -5.91 8.90 1.78
CA LEU A 79 -5.90 10.00 0.83
C LEU A 79 -5.29 9.64 -0.54
N GLU A 80 -4.28 8.76 -0.55
CA GLU A 80 -3.68 8.27 -1.79
C GLU A 80 -4.63 7.31 -2.51
N ILE A 81 -5.35 6.46 -1.76
CA ILE A 81 -6.43 5.61 -2.29
C ILE A 81 -7.57 6.47 -2.85
N ALA A 82 -8.01 7.48 -2.10
CA ALA A 82 -9.07 8.40 -2.55
C ALA A 82 -8.70 9.11 -3.86
N ARG A 83 -7.45 9.57 -3.97
CA ARG A 83 -6.94 10.22 -5.19
C ARG A 83 -6.86 9.25 -6.37
N LEU A 84 -6.48 8.00 -6.12
CA LEU A 84 -6.42 6.98 -7.16
C LEU A 84 -7.82 6.64 -7.68
N ASN A 85 -8.81 6.54 -6.78
CA ASN A 85 -10.21 6.35 -7.15
C ASN A 85 -10.73 7.53 -7.97
N GLU A 86 -10.40 8.77 -7.60
CA GLU A 86 -10.76 9.96 -8.38
C GLU A 86 -10.17 9.91 -9.80
N LEU A 87 -8.92 9.48 -9.96
CA LEU A 87 -8.31 9.32 -11.29
C LEU A 87 -9.02 8.24 -12.12
N VAL A 88 -9.41 7.13 -11.50
CA VAL A 88 -10.18 6.07 -12.18
C VAL A 88 -11.53 6.62 -12.67
N ASP A 89 -12.22 7.39 -11.84
CA ASP A 89 -13.49 8.03 -12.21
C ASP A 89 -13.31 9.03 -13.36
N GLN A 90 -12.24 9.83 -13.34
CA GLN A 90 -11.91 10.77 -14.43
C GLN A 90 -11.63 10.05 -15.75
N VAL A 91 -10.89 8.92 -15.72
CA VAL A 91 -10.64 8.11 -16.91
C VAL A 91 -11.93 7.49 -17.43
N ALA A 92 -12.81 7.00 -16.56
CA ALA A 92 -14.11 6.48 -16.96
C ALA A 92 -15.02 7.56 -17.58
N ALA A 93 -15.00 8.78 -17.04
CA ALA A 93 -15.71 9.92 -17.61
C ALA A 93 -15.15 10.31 -18.99
N LEU A 94 -13.83 10.30 -19.16
CA LEU A 94 -13.18 10.58 -20.43
C LEU A 94 -13.55 9.54 -21.50
N ALA A 95 -13.55 8.25 -21.15
CA ALA A 95 -13.95 7.17 -22.06
C ALA A 95 -15.40 7.34 -22.55
N LYS A 96 -16.33 7.70 -21.64
CA LYS A 96 -17.72 8.00 -22.01
C LYS A 96 -17.83 9.22 -22.93
N ASN A 97 -17.06 10.28 -22.67
CA ASN A 97 -17.05 11.45 -23.53
C ASN A 97 -16.51 11.14 -24.94
N SER A 98 -15.47 10.31 -25.03
CA SER A 98 -14.94 9.84 -26.31
C SER A 98 -15.97 9.03 -27.10
N ALA A 99 -16.66 8.09 -26.46
CA ALA A 99 -17.72 7.30 -27.09
C ALA A 99 -18.90 8.18 -27.55
N ASN A 100 -19.27 9.19 -26.76
CA ASN A 100 -20.29 10.15 -27.15
C ASN A 100 -19.85 11.00 -28.36
N LEU A 101 -18.59 11.44 -28.38
CA LEU A 101 -18.04 12.19 -29.50
C LEU A 101 -18.06 11.33 -30.78
N GLU A 102 -17.63 10.07 -30.69
CA GLU A 102 -17.69 9.12 -31.80
C GLU A 102 -19.11 8.98 -32.35
N ARG A 103 -20.11 8.80 -31.48
CA ARG A 103 -21.51 8.71 -31.89
C ARG A 103 -22.00 9.97 -32.60
N VAL A 104 -21.66 11.16 -32.07
CA VAL A 104 -22.04 12.45 -32.68
C VAL A 104 -21.37 12.62 -34.04
N VAL A 105 -20.10 12.24 -34.17
CA VAL A 105 -19.36 12.31 -35.43
C VAL A 105 -19.97 11.38 -36.46
N THR A 106 -20.27 10.11 -36.11
CA THR A 106 -20.92 9.16 -37.04
C THR A 106 -22.29 9.66 -37.45
N THR A 107 -23.13 10.09 -36.50
CA THR A 107 -24.47 10.63 -36.79
C THR A 107 -24.41 11.88 -37.66
N GLY A 108 -23.43 12.75 -37.42
CA GLY A 108 -23.19 13.96 -38.21
C GLY A 108 -22.73 13.64 -39.63
N PHE A 109 -21.85 12.67 -39.80
CA PHE A 109 -21.44 12.20 -41.13
C PHE A 109 -22.57 11.50 -41.88
N ASP A 110 -23.37 10.65 -41.23
CA ASP A 110 -24.56 10.04 -41.83
C ASP A 110 -25.52 11.12 -42.31
N SER A 111 -25.80 12.12 -41.47
CA SER A 111 -26.63 13.27 -41.82
C SER A 111 -26.10 14.03 -43.04
N LEU A 112 -24.78 14.24 -43.11
CA LEU A 112 -24.13 14.93 -44.23
C LEU A 112 -24.17 14.09 -45.51
N ILE A 113 -24.03 12.76 -45.40
CA ILE A 113 -24.16 11.82 -46.52
C ILE A 113 -25.58 11.79 -47.05
N GLY A 114 -26.60 11.73 -46.19
CA GLY A 114 -28.01 11.77 -46.64
C GLY A 114 -28.33 13.10 -47.34
N LEU A 115 -27.84 14.22 -46.80
CA LEU A 115 -28.06 15.55 -47.39
C LEU A 115 -27.36 15.74 -48.74
N THR A 116 -26.19 15.11 -48.93
CA THR A 116 -25.43 15.16 -50.19
C THR A 116 -25.89 14.12 -51.22
N ARG A 117 -26.49 13.01 -50.78
CA ARG A 117 -27.10 12.00 -51.65
C ARG A 117 -28.52 12.41 -52.12
N GLY A 118 -29.10 13.43 -51.49
CA GLY A 118 -30.45 13.91 -51.76
C GLY A 118 -31.54 13.05 -51.11
N ASP A 119 -31.17 12.19 -50.16
CA ASP A 119 -32.15 11.43 -49.35
C ASP A 119 -32.75 12.39 -48.33
N ASN A 120 -34.04 12.65 -48.49
CA ASN A 120 -34.75 13.58 -47.66
C ASN A 120 -35.11 12.90 -46.33
N TYR A 121 -34.34 13.18 -45.27
CA TYR A 121 -34.65 12.76 -43.89
C TYR A 121 -36.03 13.21 -43.38
N LEU A 122 -36.73 14.06 -44.13
CA LEU A 122 -38.08 14.54 -43.85
C LEU A 122 -39.18 13.81 -44.66
N LEU A 123 -38.82 12.85 -45.52
CA LEU A 123 -39.76 12.03 -46.31
C LEU A 123 -39.66 10.53 -46.01
N ASP A 124 -38.84 10.13 -45.04
CA ASP A 124 -39.06 8.85 -44.35
C ASP A 124 -40.20 9.10 -43.35
N ASP A 125 -41.38 9.36 -43.92
CA ASP A 125 -42.62 9.46 -43.20
C ASP A 125 -42.75 8.17 -42.38
N GLU A 126 -43.01 8.36 -41.09
CA GLU A 126 -43.90 7.50 -40.32
C GLU A 126 -45.26 7.44 -41.06
N ASP A 127 -45.28 6.83 -42.25
CA ASP A 127 -46.48 6.58 -43.02
C ASP A 127 -47.20 5.42 -42.32
N GLY A 128 -48.23 5.81 -41.58
CA GLY A 128 -48.91 5.02 -40.58
C GLY A 128 -49.37 3.64 -41.06
N GLU A 129 -48.89 2.61 -40.39
CA GLU A 129 -49.57 1.32 -40.35
C GLU A 129 -50.38 1.22 -39.04
N PHE A 130 -51.63 1.70 -39.12
CA PHE A 130 -52.72 1.08 -38.37
C PHE A 130 -53.29 -0.06 -39.23
N VAL A 131 -52.75 -1.28 -39.10
CA VAL A 131 -53.48 -2.56 -39.26
C VAL A 131 -52.83 -3.62 -38.38
#